data_AF-A0A7Y2T661-F1
#
_entry.id   AF-A0A7Y2T661-F1
#
_cell.length_a   1.000
_cell.length_b   1.000
_cell.length_c   1.000
_cell.angle_alpha   90.00
_cell.angle_beta   90.00
_cell.angle_gamma   90.00
#
_symmetry.space_group_name_H-M   'P 1'
#
loop_
_entity.id
_entity.type
_entity.pdbx_description
1 polymer ?
#
loop_
_entity_poly.entity_id
_entity_poly.type
_entity_poly.pdbx_seq_one_letter_code
_entity_poly.pdbx_strand_id
1 'polypeptide(L)'
;MADSLWMRLREVRWEQFTCTPAPKKSLPKMLENLASRKEARAMKASHELWVALCSEGIQPAAEPCLPFLIEILGISEAAVQGEILDLLLQFTQLPNDTSAQEWQKYIRMMLHQQHRYFTKLSHSRDAIIADKAHQMLELI
;
A
#
# COMPACT_ATOMS: atom_id res chain seq x y z
N MET A 1 -13.99 11.81 -17.04
CA MET A 1 -14.48 11.31 -15.75
C MET A 1 -13.37 10.46 -15.18
N ALA A 2 -12.94 10.67 -13.94
CA ALA A 2 -11.92 9.79 -13.35
C ALA A 2 -12.54 8.39 -13.17
N ASP A 3 -11.87 7.35 -13.65
CA ASP A 3 -12.34 5.99 -13.50
C ASP A 3 -12.40 5.60 -12.03
N SER A 4 -13.52 4.99 -11.63
CA SER A 4 -13.69 4.49 -10.26
C SER A 4 -12.57 3.50 -9.90
N LEU A 5 -12.19 3.43 -8.63
CA LEU A 5 -11.18 2.49 -8.13
C LEU A 5 -11.43 1.05 -8.63
N TRP A 6 -12.70 0.62 -8.68
CA TRP A 6 -13.11 -0.70 -9.20
C TRP A 6 -12.76 -0.93 -10.67
N MET A 7 -12.87 0.10 -11.50
CA MET A 7 -12.59 -0.01 -12.92
C MET A 7 -11.08 -0.17 -13.14
N ARG A 8 -10.27 0.67 -12.48
CA ARG A 8 -8.81 0.58 -12.55
C ARG A 8 -8.26 -0.73 -11.99
N LEU A 9 -8.85 -1.27 -10.92
CA LEU A 9 -8.46 -2.58 -10.40
C LEU A 9 -8.65 -3.72 -11.42
N ARG A 10 -9.63 -3.61 -12.33
CA ARG A 10 -9.88 -4.65 -13.36
C ARG A 10 -8.91 -4.57 -14.53
N GLU A 11 -8.30 -3.42 -14.76
CA GLU A 11 -7.37 -3.18 -15.87
C GLU A 11 -5.97 -3.75 -15.59
N VAL A 12 -5.63 -3.90 -14.31
CA VAL A 12 -4.36 -4.49 -13.88
C VAL A 12 -4.30 -5.97 -14.25
N ARG A 13 -3.22 -6.39 -14.90
CA ARG A 13 -2.95 -7.78 -15.26
C ARG A 13 -2.37 -8.56 -14.08
N TRP A 14 -3.17 -8.77 -13.03
CA TRP A 14 -2.75 -9.41 -11.77
C TRP A 14 -2.00 -10.74 -11.91
N GLU A 15 -2.31 -11.51 -12.95
CA GLU A 15 -1.66 -12.80 -13.21
C GLU A 15 -0.15 -12.70 -13.46
N GLN A 16 0.34 -11.52 -13.87
CA GLN A 16 1.76 -11.26 -14.13
C GLN A 16 2.59 -11.08 -12.85
N PHE A 17 1.95 -10.79 -11.72
CA PHE A 17 2.63 -10.49 -10.46
C PHE A 17 2.58 -11.70 -9.52
N THR A 18 3.62 -11.93 -8.72
CA THR A 18 3.59 -12.98 -7.70
C THR A 18 3.12 -12.42 -6.36
N CYS A 19 2.38 -13.23 -5.62
CA CYS A 19 2.00 -13.00 -4.23
C CYS A 19 1.89 -14.37 -3.54
N THR A 20 2.20 -14.43 -2.25
CA THR A 20 2.08 -15.63 -1.42
C THR A 20 1.58 -15.23 -0.04
N PRO A 21 0.80 -16.07 0.67
CA PRO A 21 0.21 -17.35 0.24
C PRO A 21 -1.10 -17.20 -0.56
N ALA A 22 -1.63 -15.98 -0.68
CA ALA A 22 -2.94 -15.74 -1.29
C ALA A 22 -2.92 -15.94 -2.82
N PRO A 23 -4.02 -16.43 -3.43
CA PRO A 23 -4.12 -16.51 -4.88
C PRO A 23 -4.19 -15.10 -5.49
N LYS A 24 -3.44 -14.85 -6.57
CA LYS A 24 -3.33 -13.54 -7.26
C LYS A 24 -4.68 -12.87 -7.55
N LYS A 25 -5.70 -13.68 -7.90
CA LYS A 25 -7.08 -13.24 -8.18
C LYS A 25 -7.79 -12.61 -6.97
N SER A 26 -7.25 -12.75 -5.76
CA SER A 26 -7.83 -12.20 -4.53
C SER A 26 -7.40 -10.76 -4.24
N LEU A 27 -6.26 -10.30 -4.77
CA LEU A 27 -5.74 -8.94 -4.53
C LEU A 27 -6.73 -7.81 -4.90
N PRO A 28 -7.45 -7.86 -6.05
CA PRO A 28 -8.45 -6.84 -6.36
C PRO A 28 -9.56 -6.79 -5.31
N LYS A 29 -9.99 -7.95 -4.82
CA LYS A 29 -11.04 -8.06 -3.80
C LYS A 29 -10.54 -7.61 -2.43
N MET A 30 -9.26 -7.82 -2.12
CA MET A 30 -8.66 -7.32 -0.89
C MET A 30 -8.55 -5.79 -0.91
N LEU A 31 -8.04 -5.19 -1.99
CA LEU A 31 -8.04 -3.73 -2.16
C LEU A 31 -9.46 -3.16 -2.14
N GLU A 32 -10.44 -3.93 -2.66
CA GLU A 32 -11.84 -3.57 -2.54
C GLU A 32 -12.34 -3.49 -1.12
N ASN A 33 -12.08 -4.56 -0.37
CA ASN A 33 -12.50 -4.66 1.00
C ASN A 33 -11.76 -3.64 1.88
N LEU A 34 -10.52 -3.28 1.54
CA LEU A 34 -9.74 -2.23 2.20
C LEU A 34 -10.39 -0.85 2.03
N ALA A 35 -10.90 -0.53 0.83
CA ALA A 35 -11.62 0.71 0.55
C ALA A 35 -13.04 0.78 1.16
N SER A 36 -13.45 -0.23 1.92
CA SER A 36 -14.78 -0.30 2.54
C SER A 36 -14.95 0.71 3.66
N ARG A 37 -16.12 1.37 3.71
CA ARG A 37 -16.53 2.20 4.86
C ARG A 37 -16.81 1.42 6.14
N LYS A 38 -16.93 0.09 6.06
CA LYS A 38 -17.05 -0.78 7.24
C LYS A 38 -15.65 -1.10 7.76
N GLU A 39 -15.27 -0.46 8.86
CA GLU A 39 -13.93 -0.58 9.46
C GLU A 39 -13.49 -2.04 9.66
N ALA A 40 -14.31 -2.88 10.28
CA ALA A 40 -13.98 -4.30 10.49
C ALA A 40 -13.65 -5.06 9.19
N ARG A 41 -14.29 -4.68 8.06
CA ARG A 41 -13.98 -5.25 6.74
C ARG A 41 -12.64 -4.72 6.21
N ALA A 42 -12.39 -3.42 6.36
CA ALA A 42 -11.16 -2.78 5.92
C ALA A 42 -9.94 -3.28 6.72
N MET A 43 -10.06 -3.38 8.05
CA MET A 43 -9.02 -3.94 8.94
C MET A 43 -8.73 -5.41 8.62
N LYS A 44 -9.75 -6.22 8.33
CA LYS A 44 -9.51 -7.60 7.89
C LYS A 44 -8.73 -7.62 6.57
N ALA A 45 -9.09 -6.75 5.63
CA ALA A 45 -8.45 -6.67 4.32
C ALA A 45 -7.01 -6.13 4.38
N SER A 46 -6.70 -5.21 5.30
CA SER A 46 -5.32 -4.74 5.51
C SER A 46 -4.43 -5.87 5.97
N HIS A 47 -4.90 -6.70 6.90
CA HIS A 47 -4.18 -7.89 7.35
C HIS A 47 -4.01 -8.92 6.23
N GLU A 48 -5.07 -9.21 5.46
CA GLU A 48 -4.99 -10.10 4.29
C GLU A 48 -3.98 -9.61 3.25
N LEU A 49 -3.91 -8.30 3.01
CA LEU A 49 -2.89 -7.69 2.13
C LEU A 49 -1.49 -7.80 2.70
N TRP A 50 -1.32 -7.57 4.00
CA TRP A 50 -0.01 -7.72 4.65
C TRP A 50 0.50 -9.15 4.51
N VAL A 51 -0.38 -10.13 4.76
CA VAL A 51 -0.05 -11.54 4.55
C VAL A 51 0.31 -11.80 3.09
N ALA A 52 -0.50 -11.34 2.14
CA ALA A 52 -0.26 -11.60 0.71
C ALA A 52 0.99 -10.91 0.12
N LEU A 53 1.37 -9.76 0.67
CA LEU A 53 2.41 -8.90 0.09
C LEU A 53 3.72 -8.91 0.87
N CYS A 54 3.72 -9.25 2.16
CA CYS A 54 4.87 -9.03 3.05
C CYS A 54 5.30 -10.24 3.88
N SER A 55 4.46 -11.28 4.11
CA SER A 55 4.75 -12.30 5.13
C SER A 55 5.99 -13.16 4.85
N GLU A 56 6.34 -13.37 3.58
CA GLU A 56 7.50 -14.15 3.14
C GLU A 56 8.53 -13.25 2.42
N GLY A 57 8.57 -11.98 2.81
CA GLY A 57 9.26 -10.93 2.08
C GLY A 57 8.33 -10.24 1.09
N ILE A 58 8.75 -9.06 0.64
CA ILE A 58 7.91 -8.18 -0.17
C ILE A 58 7.76 -8.76 -1.56
N GLN A 59 6.50 -8.95 -1.95
CA GLN A 59 6.14 -9.59 -3.20
C GLN A 59 6.04 -8.57 -4.35
N PRO A 60 6.38 -8.94 -5.60
CA PRO A 60 6.22 -8.08 -6.79
C PRO A 60 4.81 -7.51 -6.97
N ALA A 61 3.77 -8.18 -6.48
CA ALA A 61 2.40 -7.64 -6.48
C ALA A 61 2.23 -6.35 -5.65
N ALA A 62 3.21 -5.96 -4.82
CA ALA A 62 3.22 -4.68 -4.15
C ALA A 62 3.26 -3.49 -5.13
N GLU A 63 3.91 -3.64 -6.29
CA GLU A 63 4.04 -2.60 -7.31
C GLU A 63 2.67 -2.12 -7.82
N PRO A 64 1.79 -2.98 -8.36
CA PRO A 64 0.47 -2.55 -8.81
C PRO A 64 -0.46 -2.17 -7.65
N CYS A 65 -0.24 -2.69 -6.43
CA CYS A 65 -1.05 -2.34 -5.27
C CYS A 65 -0.78 -0.90 -4.77
N LEU A 66 0.46 -0.43 -4.86
CA LEU A 66 0.91 0.85 -4.31
C LEU A 66 0.02 2.06 -4.65
N PRO A 67 -0.31 2.36 -5.92
CA PRO A 67 -1.15 3.51 -6.24
C PRO A 67 -2.55 3.42 -5.61
N PHE A 68 -3.12 2.20 -5.49
CA PHE A 68 -4.40 2.00 -4.82
C PHE A 68 -4.28 2.16 -3.31
N LEU A 69 -3.19 1.68 -2.69
CA LEU A 69 -2.95 1.87 -1.27
C LEU A 69 -2.86 3.36 -0.90
N ILE A 70 -2.17 4.18 -1.70
CA ILE A 70 -2.08 5.63 -1.49
C ILE A 70 -3.44 6.30 -1.63
N GLU A 71 -4.24 5.91 -2.63
CA GLU A 71 -5.59 6.43 -2.79
C GLU A 71 -6.52 6.04 -1.63
N ILE A 72 -6.48 4.77 -1.22
CA ILE A 72 -7.30 4.25 -0.13
C ILE A 72 -6.90 4.90 1.19
N LEU A 73 -5.61 5.14 1.42
CA LEU A 73 -5.10 5.91 2.57
C LEU A 73 -5.78 7.28 2.67
N GLY A 74 -6.02 7.95 1.53
CA GLY A 74 -6.65 9.26 1.50
C GLY A 74 -8.14 9.29 1.85
N ILE A 75 -8.84 8.15 1.79
CA ILE A 75 -10.29 8.05 2.04
C ILE A 75 -10.64 7.21 3.28
N SER A 76 -9.63 6.63 3.92
CA SER A 76 -9.80 5.71 5.05
C SER A 76 -9.90 6.44 6.39
N GLU A 77 -10.59 5.80 7.34
CA GLU A 77 -10.59 6.22 8.75
C GLU A 77 -9.24 5.95 9.40
N ALA A 78 -8.95 6.67 10.49
CA ALA A 78 -7.61 6.72 11.09
C ALA A 78 -7.00 5.33 11.39
N ALA A 79 -7.79 4.40 11.92
CA ALA A 79 -7.35 3.04 12.19
C ALA A 79 -6.81 2.33 10.93
N VAL A 80 -7.57 2.40 9.82
CA VAL A 80 -7.18 1.80 8.54
C VAL A 80 -6.03 2.56 7.90
N GLN A 81 -5.95 3.89 8.07
CA GLN A 81 -4.81 4.68 7.62
C GLN A 81 -3.50 4.19 8.28
N GLY A 82 -3.53 3.89 9.58
CA GLY A 82 -2.41 3.33 10.32
C GLY A 82 -1.90 2.01 9.71
N GLU A 83 -2.82 1.09 9.43
CA GLU A 83 -2.49 -0.20 8.81
C GLU A 83 -1.91 -0.06 7.39
N ILE A 84 -2.44 0.88 6.59
CA ILE A 84 -1.90 1.14 5.26
C ILE A 84 -0.50 1.75 5.36
N LEU A 85 -0.27 2.66 6.31
CA LEU A 85 1.07 3.21 6.55
C LEU A 85 2.07 2.13 6.97
N ASP A 86 1.64 1.13 7.76
CA ASP A 86 2.49 -0.01 8.10
C ASP A 86 2.87 -0.86 6.88
N LEU A 87 1.93 -1.09 5.97
CA LEU A 87 2.23 -1.73 4.68
C LEU A 87 3.26 -0.93 3.87
N LEU A 88 3.08 0.39 3.78
CA LEU A 88 3.98 1.26 3.03
C LEU A 88 5.38 1.34 3.68
N LEU A 89 5.46 1.30 5.01
CA LEU A 89 6.72 1.21 5.76
C LEU A 89 7.46 -0.12 5.51
N GLN A 90 6.75 -1.22 5.23
CA GLN A 90 7.42 -2.43 4.74
C GLN A 90 8.05 -2.16 3.38
N PHE A 91 7.35 -1.47 2.47
CA PHE A 91 7.86 -1.21 1.12
C PHE A 91 9.10 -0.31 1.11
N THR A 92 9.31 0.53 2.12
CA THR A 92 10.57 1.28 2.25
C THR A 92 11.77 0.38 2.53
N GLN A 93 11.58 -0.85 3.01
CA GLN A 93 12.68 -1.81 3.23
C GLN A 93 13.18 -2.47 1.95
N LEU A 94 12.53 -2.22 0.80
CA LEU A 94 12.99 -2.72 -0.49
C LEU A 94 14.36 -2.11 -0.84
N PRO A 95 15.28 -2.91 -1.41
CA PRO A 95 16.57 -2.40 -1.84
C PRO A 95 16.39 -1.37 -2.96
N ASN A 96 17.26 -0.36 -2.99
CA ASN A 96 17.29 0.69 -4.01
C ASN A 96 18.66 0.82 -4.71
N ASP A 97 19.54 -0.15 -4.52
CA ASP A 97 20.88 -0.16 -5.11
C ASP A 97 20.88 -0.81 -6.51
N THR A 98 22.08 -0.99 -7.08
CA THR A 98 22.26 -1.58 -8.41
C THR A 98 21.78 -3.04 -8.51
N SER A 99 21.72 -3.78 -7.40
CA SER A 99 21.25 -5.17 -7.34
C SER A 99 19.72 -5.29 -7.24
N ALA A 100 19.01 -4.21 -6.93
CA ALA A 100 17.56 -4.20 -6.83
C ALA A 100 16.87 -4.41 -8.19
N GLN A 101 15.79 -5.16 -8.17
CA GLN A 101 14.94 -5.41 -9.34
C GLN A 101 14.19 -4.13 -9.74
N GLU A 102 13.77 -4.02 -11.01
CA GLU A 102 13.13 -2.81 -11.53
C GLU A 102 11.85 -2.44 -10.78
N TRP A 103 11.01 -3.42 -10.44
CA TRP A 103 9.78 -3.19 -9.67
C TRP A 103 10.04 -2.65 -8.26
N GLN A 104 11.16 -3.04 -7.64
CA GLN A 104 11.56 -2.57 -6.31
C GLN A 104 11.97 -1.09 -6.36
N LYS A 105 12.79 -0.73 -7.35
CA LYS A 105 13.18 0.65 -7.63
C LYS A 105 11.97 1.52 -7.95
N TYR A 106 11.03 0.98 -8.73
CA TYR A 106 9.79 1.68 -9.06
C TYR A 106 8.95 1.98 -7.80
N ILE A 107 8.77 1.01 -6.91
CA ILE A 107 8.08 1.24 -5.62
C ILE A 107 8.78 2.33 -4.81
N ARG A 108 10.11 2.24 -4.65
CA ARG A 108 10.90 3.25 -3.93
C ARG A 108 10.71 4.64 -4.54
N MET A 109 10.84 4.78 -5.86
CA MET A 109 10.60 6.02 -6.59
C MET A 109 9.18 6.57 -6.35
N MET A 110 8.17 5.71 -6.45
CA MET A 110 6.77 6.10 -6.25
C MET A 110 6.51 6.59 -4.82
N LEU A 111 7.10 5.94 -3.81
CA LEU A 111 7.00 6.40 -2.42
C LEU A 111 7.65 7.78 -2.23
N HIS A 112 8.83 8.02 -2.80
CA HIS A 112 9.47 9.33 -2.80
C HIS A 112 8.59 10.41 -3.45
N GLN A 113 7.90 10.10 -4.55
CA GLN A 113 7.00 11.05 -5.19
C GLN A 113 5.82 11.47 -4.30
N GLN A 114 5.47 10.66 -3.30
CA GLN A 114 4.43 10.98 -2.31
C GLN A 114 4.96 11.76 -1.09
N HIS A 115 6.21 12.23 -1.10
CA HIS A 115 6.82 12.94 0.04
C HIS A 115 5.92 14.06 0.58
N ARG A 116 5.38 14.93 -0.29
CA ARG A 116 4.48 16.03 0.15
C ARG A 116 3.21 15.51 0.85
N TYR A 117 2.70 14.36 0.40
CA TYR A 117 1.52 13.75 1.01
C TYR A 117 1.85 13.22 2.42
N PHE A 118 2.99 12.54 2.59
CA PHE A 118 3.45 12.09 3.90
C PHE A 118 3.81 13.24 4.84
N THR A 119 4.38 14.35 4.35
CA THR A 119 4.58 15.59 5.14
C THR A 119 3.26 16.16 5.67
N LYS A 120 2.17 16.06 4.89
CA LYS A 120 0.86 16.48 5.39
C LYS A 120 0.34 15.55 6.48
N LEU A 121 0.54 14.24 6.32
CA LEU A 121 0.11 13.23 7.28
C LEU A 121 0.92 13.26 8.59
N SER A 122 2.18 13.67 8.54
CA SER A 122 3.02 13.82 9.72
C SER A 122 2.50 14.89 10.69
N HIS A 123 1.63 15.79 10.21
CA HIS A 123 0.93 16.81 11.02
C HIS A 123 -0.49 16.36 11.41
N SER A 124 -0.84 15.09 11.27
CA SER A 124 -2.14 14.55 11.68
C SER A 124 -2.37 14.77 13.18
N ARG A 125 -3.65 14.92 13.56
CA ARG A 125 -4.05 14.94 14.98
C ARG A 125 -3.97 13.56 15.61
N ASP A 126 -4.04 12.52 14.79
CA ASP A 126 -3.82 11.15 15.22
C ASP A 126 -2.32 10.90 15.36
N ALA A 127 -1.88 10.62 16.59
CA ALA A 127 -0.47 10.46 16.91
C ALA A 127 0.16 9.25 16.21
N ILE A 128 -0.59 8.17 15.99
CA ILE A 128 -0.09 6.96 15.33
C ILE A 128 0.19 7.26 13.85
N ILE A 129 -0.74 7.96 13.19
CA ILE A 129 -0.57 8.38 11.80
C ILE A 129 0.60 9.35 11.67
N ALA A 130 0.66 10.35 12.56
CA ALA A 130 1.72 11.34 12.55
C ALA A 130 3.10 10.67 12.71
N ASP A 131 3.25 9.76 13.67
CA ASP A 131 4.49 9.03 13.93
C ASP A 131 4.93 8.17 12.73
N LYS A 132 4.03 7.33 12.21
CA LYS A 132 4.34 6.49 11.03
C LYS A 132 4.68 7.32 9.79
N ALA A 133 4.02 8.46 9.60
CA ALA A 133 4.32 9.36 8.50
C ALA A 133 5.70 10.06 8.66
N HIS A 134 6.13 10.37 9.89
CA HIS A 134 7.51 10.82 10.14
C HIS A 134 8.51 9.72 9.80
N GLN A 135 8.28 8.49 10.27
CA GLN A 135 9.15 7.35 9.94
C GLN A 135 9.24 7.13 8.41
N MET A 136 8.12 7.24 7.69
CA MET A 136 8.11 7.17 6.23
C MET A 136 9.03 8.23 5.60
N LEU A 137 8.97 9.48 6.06
CA LEU A 137 9.78 10.58 5.53
C LEU A 137 11.28 10.40 5.80
N GLU A 138 11.66 9.75 6.90
CA GLU A 138 13.05 9.43 7.20
C GLU A 138 13.62 8.31 6.31
N LEU A 139 12.75 7.40 5.85
CA LEU A 139 13.14 6.20 5.11
C LEU A 139 13.04 6.34 3.59
N ILE A 140 12.32 7.35 3.10
CA ILE A 140 12.25 7.66 1.66
C ILE A 140 13.36 8.63 1.29
#